data_AF-A0A6F9DPQ0-F1
#
_entry.id   AF-A0A6F9DPQ0-F1
#
_cell.length_a   1.000
_cell.length_b   1.000
_cell.length_c   1.000
_cell.angle_alpha   90.00
_cell.angle_beta   90.00
_cell.angle_gamma   90.00
#
_symmetry.space_group_name_H-M   'P 1'
#
loop_
_entity.id
_entity.type
_entity.pdbx_description
1 polymer ?
#
loop_
_entity_poly.entity_id
_entity_poly.type
_entity_poly.pdbx_seq_one_letter_code
_entity_poly.pdbx_strand_id
1 'polypeptide(L)'
;MSSKQLDSVYFVERRLYKARIDHFSKLAKTKRLFSIGADAKDAKYLVAQDSSGNEVLEYLQKQHNVDPTVVKEKLIVDVSWFIDCMKSNSVIPIEQKYVLQIKCDGKKIENEPPTKKSRLSKGVNMYACQNCTPLHHFNSRLTDALEILEQHAFFRLDQNAESRALAFRRGSATLKACPHKITSVDSLKNLPYIDTSNSSKAGHCKKVITEILEEGFSDEVEDIVNSDFYKTMKLFCGIWGVGPSTAKKWFDSGHRHLNDIKNLKLNKDQTVGLEYYEDLNTPVSKDEALCVSEIVKTVCMEIKKDLLVTLVGGFRRGKPAGHDVDLLISHPTQGEEKHVLPKVMEKLKDNFLYTDKKMSSGTTHPQYTGKSSTMDQFEKCFSIFKLDLPKSTKNGNEKPWKAIRVDLIVVPTDQYPFALLGWTGTKHFEREIRRYTKTEKKVVLTSHGMYTTDTKQSIEAKTEEEIFKKLDLEFRPPSERCC
;
A
#
# COMPACT_ATOMS: atom_id res chain seq x y z
N MET A 1 37.03 33.41 -7.99
CA MET A 1 35.87 32.57 -7.63
C MET A 1 36.40 31.28 -7.01
N SER A 2 36.13 31.05 -5.73
CA SER A 2 36.63 29.87 -5.00
C SER A 2 36.05 28.60 -5.63
N SER A 3 36.90 27.72 -6.13
CA SER A 3 36.55 26.33 -6.44
C SER A 3 35.95 25.71 -5.18
N LYS A 4 34.64 25.41 -5.19
CA LYS A 4 34.00 24.73 -4.07
C LYS A 4 34.49 23.28 -4.13
N GLN A 5 35.37 22.91 -3.20
CA GLN A 5 35.90 21.54 -3.11
C GLN A 5 34.72 20.58 -2.89
N LEU A 6 34.48 19.69 -3.85
CA LEU A 6 33.40 18.71 -3.78
C LEU A 6 33.78 17.62 -2.79
N ASP A 7 32.85 17.23 -1.93
CA ASP A 7 33.00 16.07 -1.08
C ASP A 7 33.24 14.80 -1.92
N SER A 8 34.09 13.90 -1.44
CA SER A 8 34.46 12.66 -2.13
C SER A 8 33.61 11.48 -1.68
N VAL A 9 33.11 10.69 -2.64
CA VAL A 9 32.41 9.42 -2.40
C VAL A 9 33.23 8.27 -2.97
N TYR A 10 33.25 7.14 -2.26
CA TYR A 10 33.76 5.87 -2.78
C TYR A 10 32.65 4.81 -2.69
N PHE A 11 32.41 4.11 -3.79
CA PHE A 11 31.42 3.04 -3.85
C PHE A 11 32.07 1.72 -3.47
N VAL A 12 31.54 1.05 -2.45
CA VAL A 12 32.10 -0.19 -1.92
C VAL A 12 31.73 -1.37 -2.83
N GLU A 13 32.73 -1.96 -3.49
CA GLU A 13 32.64 -3.02 -4.51
C GLU A 13 32.24 -4.42 -3.98
N ARG A 14 31.47 -4.50 -2.90
CA ARG A 14 31.02 -5.78 -2.29
C ARG A 14 29.73 -6.32 -2.92
N ARG A 15 28.73 -5.45 -3.04
CA ARG A 15 27.38 -5.74 -3.58
C ARG A 15 26.91 -4.64 -4.54
N LEU A 16 27.87 -3.84 -4.99
CA LEU A 16 27.69 -2.73 -5.91
C LEU A 16 28.62 -3.02 -7.09
N TYR A 17 28.04 -3.55 -8.18
CA TYR A 17 28.81 -4.05 -9.32
C TYR A 17 29.35 -2.90 -10.19
N LYS A 18 30.41 -3.19 -10.97
CA LYS A 18 31.13 -2.21 -11.80
C LYS A 18 30.21 -1.36 -12.69
N ALA A 19 29.24 -1.96 -13.38
CA ALA A 19 28.30 -1.22 -14.23
C ALA A 19 27.51 -0.16 -13.46
N ARG A 20 27.11 -0.46 -12.22
CA ARG A 20 26.39 0.47 -11.34
C ARG A 20 27.32 1.55 -10.78
N ILE A 21 28.56 1.18 -10.45
CA ILE A 21 29.59 2.15 -10.05
C ILE A 21 29.87 3.11 -11.18
N ASP A 22 29.98 2.64 -12.42
CA ASP A 22 30.20 3.47 -13.60
C ASP A 22 29.01 4.41 -13.83
N HIS A 23 27.78 3.90 -13.72
CA HIS A 23 26.56 4.71 -13.80
C HIS A 23 26.52 5.81 -12.73
N PHE A 24 26.71 5.46 -11.45
CA PHE A 24 26.71 6.41 -10.36
C PHE A 24 27.87 7.40 -10.43
N SER A 25 29.04 6.95 -10.87
CA SER A 25 30.21 7.81 -11.09
C SER A 25 29.94 8.83 -12.18
N LYS A 26 29.31 8.41 -13.29
CA LYS A 26 28.87 9.31 -14.36
C LYS A 26 27.82 10.30 -13.85
N LEU A 27 26.85 9.82 -13.06
CA LEU A 27 25.77 10.64 -12.51
C LEU A 27 26.31 11.71 -11.54
N ALA A 28 27.18 11.33 -10.60
CA ALA A 28 27.84 12.24 -9.66
C ALA A 28 28.63 13.34 -10.39
N LYS A 29 29.41 12.96 -11.42
CA LYS A 29 30.19 13.90 -12.25
C LYS A 29 29.29 14.84 -13.04
N THR A 30 28.22 14.32 -13.64
CA THR A 30 27.26 15.11 -14.43
C THR A 30 26.56 16.17 -13.57
N LYS A 31 26.17 15.79 -12.35
CA LYS A 31 25.47 16.66 -11.39
C LYS A 31 26.42 17.59 -10.62
N ARG A 32 27.74 17.37 -10.69
CA ARG A 32 28.79 18.12 -9.99
C ARG A 32 28.56 18.21 -8.47
N LEU A 33 27.98 17.17 -7.88
CA LEU A 33 27.67 17.11 -6.44
C LEU A 33 28.78 16.46 -5.63
N PHE A 34 29.45 15.45 -6.21
CA PHE A 34 30.51 14.70 -5.55
C PHE A 34 31.70 14.47 -6.49
N SER A 35 32.89 14.35 -5.90
CA SER A 35 34.06 13.76 -6.55
C SER A 35 34.09 12.25 -6.28
N ILE A 36 34.66 11.46 -7.20
CA ILE A 36 34.79 10.01 -7.03
C ILE A 36 36.19 9.72 -6.50
N GLY A 37 36.28 9.15 -5.30
CA GLY A 37 37.54 8.73 -4.69
C GLY A 37 38.13 7.55 -5.45
N ALA A 38 39.45 7.55 -5.65
CA ALA A 38 40.17 6.41 -6.25
C ALA A 38 40.32 5.25 -5.25
N ASP A 39 40.27 5.55 -3.95
CA ASP A 39 40.43 4.60 -2.86
C ASP A 39 39.47 4.97 -1.72
N ALA A 40 39.00 3.97 -0.97
CA ALA A 40 38.16 4.15 0.20
C ALA A 40 38.77 5.11 1.24
N LYS A 41 40.11 5.15 1.36
CA LYS A 41 40.82 6.05 2.29
C LYS A 41 40.67 7.54 1.94
N ASP A 42 40.55 7.83 0.65
CA ASP A 42 40.49 9.20 0.10
C ASP A 42 39.06 9.77 0.07
N ALA A 43 38.07 8.93 0.34
CA ALA A 43 36.67 9.32 0.36
C ALA A 43 36.24 9.90 1.71
N LYS A 44 35.32 10.87 1.67
CA LYS A 44 34.58 11.37 2.84
C LYS A 44 33.42 10.42 3.18
N TYR A 45 32.76 9.88 2.17
CA TYR A 45 31.62 8.97 2.31
C TYR A 45 31.92 7.62 1.67
N LEU A 46 31.72 6.55 2.42
CA LEU A 46 31.75 5.18 1.91
C LEU A 46 30.31 4.76 1.62
N VAL A 47 29.98 4.65 0.34
CA VAL A 47 28.63 4.32 -0.12
C VAL A 47 28.57 2.82 -0.38
N ALA A 48 27.76 2.12 0.41
CA ALA A 48 27.58 0.67 0.29
C ALA A 48 26.13 0.32 -0.03
N GLN A 49 25.94 -0.81 -0.69
CA GLN A 49 24.62 -1.35 -0.99
C GLN A 49 24.40 -2.66 -0.23
N ASP A 50 23.21 -2.81 0.35
CA ASP A 50 22.73 -4.05 0.95
C ASP A 50 23.77 -4.69 1.90
N SER A 51 24.49 -3.86 2.65
CA SER A 51 25.57 -4.26 3.55
C SER A 51 25.43 -3.54 4.89
N SER A 52 25.75 -4.21 5.99
CA SER A 52 25.92 -3.57 7.30
C SER A 52 27.29 -2.88 7.40
N GLY A 53 27.45 -1.96 8.35
CA GLY A 53 28.74 -1.30 8.58
C GLY A 53 29.87 -2.29 8.90
N ASN A 54 29.56 -3.36 9.66
CA ASN A 54 30.53 -4.43 9.97
C ASN A 54 30.98 -5.18 8.71
N GLU A 55 30.05 -5.48 7.81
CA GLU A 55 30.37 -6.19 6.57
C GLU A 55 31.19 -5.33 5.60
N VAL A 56 30.94 -4.02 5.56
CA VAL A 56 31.75 -3.07 4.78
C VAL A 56 33.17 -3.01 5.34
N LEU A 57 33.30 -2.90 6.66
CA LEU A 57 34.58 -2.89 7.35
C LEU A 57 35.38 -4.17 7.06
N GLU A 58 34.76 -5.34 7.24
CA GLU A 58 35.41 -6.64 6.99
C GLU A 58 35.84 -6.80 5.53
N TYR A 59 35.02 -6.34 4.58
CA TYR A 59 35.34 -6.38 3.16
C TYR A 59 36.55 -5.50 2.81
N LEU A 60 36.57 -4.25 3.28
CA LEU A 60 37.67 -3.32 3.01
C LEU A 60 39.00 -3.76 3.66
N GLN A 61 38.93 -4.38 4.84
CA GLN A 61 40.09 -4.99 5.48
C GLN A 61 40.65 -6.15 4.64
N LYS A 62 39.78 -7.08 4.24
CA LYS A 62 40.21 -8.31 3.55
C LYS A 62 40.67 -8.09 2.11
N GLN A 63 40.02 -7.19 1.38
CA GLN A 63 40.25 -7.03 -0.06
C GLN A 63 41.12 -5.83 -0.42
N HIS A 64 41.15 -4.80 0.43
CA HIS A 64 41.87 -3.55 0.16
C HIS A 64 42.93 -3.21 1.21
N ASN A 65 43.13 -4.09 2.21
CA ASN A 65 44.12 -3.95 3.29
C ASN A 65 44.02 -2.59 4.03
N VAL A 66 42.79 -2.07 4.18
CA VAL A 66 42.52 -0.77 4.81
C VAL A 66 42.46 -0.94 6.33
N ASP A 67 43.13 -0.03 7.07
CA ASP A 67 43.13 -0.03 8.53
C ASP A 67 41.70 0.21 9.09
N PRO A 68 41.21 -0.65 10.01
CA PRO A 68 39.92 -0.47 10.67
C PRO A 68 39.68 0.92 11.29
N THR A 69 40.73 1.57 11.79
CA THR A 69 40.64 2.89 12.43
C THR A 69 40.28 3.96 11.42
N VAL A 70 40.86 3.92 10.22
CA VAL A 70 40.55 4.83 9.11
C VAL A 70 39.10 4.68 8.66
N VAL A 71 38.58 3.44 8.57
CA VAL A 71 37.18 3.19 8.17
C VAL A 71 36.19 3.65 9.23
N LYS A 72 36.51 3.52 10.52
CA LYS A 72 35.68 3.97 11.64
C LYS A 72 35.54 5.49 11.72
N GLU A 73 36.49 6.24 11.18
CA GLU A 73 36.45 7.71 11.08
C GLU A 73 35.65 8.21 9.86
N LYS A 74 35.31 7.33 8.91
CA LYS A 74 34.48 7.68 7.74
C LYS A 74 32.99 7.45 7.99
N LEU A 75 32.17 8.23 7.30
CA LEU A 75 30.72 8.00 7.27
C LEU A 75 30.39 6.90 6.26
N ILE A 76 29.97 5.74 6.76
CA ILE A 76 29.44 4.64 5.94
C ILE A 76 27.94 4.83 5.79
N VAL A 77 27.49 4.95 4.54
CA VAL A 77 26.09 5.23 4.21
C VAL A 77 25.54 4.23 3.22
N ASP A 78 24.25 3.96 3.34
CA ASP A 78 23.52 3.17 2.35
C ASP A 78 23.40 3.94 1.03
N VAL A 79 23.43 3.21 -0.08
CA VAL A 79 23.31 3.75 -1.44
C VAL A 79 22.05 4.61 -1.64
N SER A 80 20.98 4.38 -0.87
CA SER A 80 19.77 5.22 -0.89
C SER A 80 20.06 6.70 -0.62
N TRP A 81 20.99 7.04 0.28
CA TRP A 81 21.38 8.43 0.52
C TRP A 81 21.99 9.09 -0.71
N PHE A 82 22.88 8.37 -1.40
CA PHE A 82 23.49 8.86 -2.63
C PHE A 82 22.43 9.09 -3.71
N ILE A 83 21.50 8.14 -3.86
CA ILE A 83 20.37 8.24 -4.80
C ILE A 83 19.51 9.47 -4.48
N ASP A 84 19.17 9.70 -3.21
CA ASP A 84 18.35 10.84 -2.80
C ASP A 84 19.08 12.18 -3.01
N CYS A 85 20.41 12.23 -2.86
CA CYS A 85 21.21 13.39 -3.27
C CYS A 85 21.11 13.66 -4.77
N MET A 86 21.20 12.61 -5.59
CA MET A 86 21.09 12.74 -7.05
C MET A 86 19.70 13.19 -7.49
N LYS A 87 18.64 12.66 -6.86
CA LYS A 87 17.24 13.04 -7.11
C LYS A 87 16.94 14.49 -6.74
N SER A 88 17.43 14.94 -5.58
CA SER A 88 17.24 16.31 -5.09
C SER A 88 18.19 17.33 -5.73
N ASN A 89 19.15 16.87 -6.53
CA ASN A 89 20.23 17.68 -7.10
C ASN A 89 20.98 18.52 -6.04
N SER A 90 21.12 17.98 -4.83
CA SER A 90 21.78 18.63 -3.70
C SER A 90 22.37 17.59 -2.74
N VAL A 91 23.38 17.96 -1.95
CA VAL A 91 23.89 17.09 -0.88
C VAL A 91 22.94 17.23 0.31
N ILE A 92 22.14 16.20 0.57
CA ILE A 92 21.17 16.22 1.67
C ILE A 92 21.84 15.84 3.00
N PRO A 93 21.36 16.38 4.15
CA PRO A 93 21.85 15.99 5.46
C PRO A 93 21.75 14.49 5.69
N ILE A 94 22.77 13.91 6.34
CA ILE A 94 22.78 12.49 6.67
C ILE A 94 21.92 12.27 7.92
N GLU A 95 20.75 11.67 7.72
CA GLU A 95 19.89 11.16 8.79
C GLU A 95 20.30 9.74 9.21
N GLN A 96 19.93 9.34 10.43
CA GLN A 96 20.26 8.03 11.00
C GLN A 96 19.80 6.84 10.13
N LYS A 97 18.72 7.01 9.34
CA LYS A 97 18.20 5.99 8.41
C LYS A 97 19.19 5.62 7.29
N TYR A 98 20.13 6.49 6.98
CA TYR A 98 21.12 6.28 5.93
C TYR A 98 22.45 5.71 6.45
N VAL A 99 22.71 5.80 7.76
CA VAL A 99 24.01 5.44 8.34
C VAL A 99 24.10 3.94 8.60
N LEU A 100 25.13 3.31 8.04
CA LEU A 100 25.43 1.90 8.26
C LEU A 100 26.35 1.75 9.47
N GLN A 101 25.76 1.46 10.64
CA GLN A 101 26.49 1.40 11.90
C GLN A 101 27.48 0.21 11.96
N ILE A 102 28.66 0.48 12.51
CA ILE A 102 29.65 -0.53 12.90
C ILE A 102 29.43 -0.89 14.37
N LYS A 103 29.00 -2.12 14.66
CA LYS A 103 28.90 -2.65 16.03
C LYS A 103 30.28 -3.08 16.49
N CYS A 104 30.77 -2.48 17.59
CA CYS A 104 31.97 -2.96 18.27
C CYS A 104 31.59 -4.20 19.11
N ASP A 105 32.20 -5.35 18.82
CA ASP A 105 31.93 -6.59 19.54
C ASP A 105 32.28 -6.45 21.02
N GLY A 106 31.25 -6.55 21.87
CA GLY A 106 31.37 -6.52 23.32
C GLY A 106 30.01 -6.69 23.99
N LYS A 107 29.68 -7.94 24.34
CA LYS A 107 28.47 -8.46 25.02
C LYS A 107 27.28 -8.81 24.12
N LYS A 108 27.08 -10.12 23.94
CA LYS A 108 25.76 -10.71 23.66
C LYS A 108 24.80 -10.24 24.75
N ILE A 109 23.81 -9.44 24.38
CA ILE A 109 22.64 -9.21 25.21
C ILE A 109 21.67 -10.33 24.88
N GLU A 110 21.70 -11.40 25.66
CA GLU A 110 20.54 -12.26 25.86
C GLU A 110 19.49 -11.40 26.55
N ASN A 111 18.41 -11.06 25.84
CA ASN A 111 17.08 -10.74 26.35
C ASN A 111 16.17 -10.37 25.16
N GLU A 112 15.86 -11.35 24.32
CA GLU A 112 14.56 -11.35 23.63
C GLU A 112 13.69 -12.41 24.31
N PRO A 113 12.46 -12.06 24.74
CA PRO A 113 11.55 -13.03 25.34
C PRO A 113 11.25 -14.15 24.34
N PRO A 114 10.96 -15.38 24.80
CA PRO A 114 10.86 -16.53 23.92
C PRO A 114 9.68 -16.37 22.97
N THR A 115 9.93 -15.88 21.75
CA THR A 115 8.95 -15.92 20.68
C THR A 115 8.74 -17.38 20.31
N LYS A 116 7.49 -17.83 20.49
CA LYS A 116 6.96 -19.14 20.11
C LYS A 116 7.54 -19.62 18.77
N LYS A 117 8.62 -20.39 18.85
CA LYS A 117 9.15 -21.20 17.75
C LYS A 117 8.16 -22.34 17.46
N SER A 118 7.11 -22.08 16.67
CA SER A 118 6.35 -23.14 16.00
C SER A 118 5.41 -22.68 14.85
N ARG A 119 5.79 -21.71 13.99
CA ARG A 119 4.94 -21.36 12.82
C ARG A 119 5.66 -21.08 11.48
N LEU A 120 6.99 -21.23 11.37
CA LEU A 120 7.75 -20.68 10.24
C LEU A 120 8.31 -21.69 9.21
N SER A 121 7.78 -22.92 9.12
CA SER A 121 8.33 -23.95 8.20
C SER A 121 7.49 -24.23 6.95
N LYS A 122 6.47 -23.42 6.62
CA LYS A 122 5.73 -23.56 5.35
C LYS A 122 6.03 -22.34 4.48
N GLY A 123 6.47 -22.59 3.25
CA GLY A 123 6.69 -21.55 2.24
C GLY A 123 5.42 -20.73 1.95
N VAL A 124 5.57 -19.65 1.17
CA VAL A 124 4.44 -18.78 0.81
C VAL A 124 3.40 -19.56 -0.01
N ASN A 125 2.15 -19.53 0.43
CA ASN A 125 1.04 -20.23 -0.25
C ASN A 125 0.53 -19.42 -1.45
N MET A 126 -0.11 -20.11 -2.38
CA MET A 126 -0.71 -19.50 -3.57
C MET A 126 -1.89 -18.57 -3.25
N TYR A 127 -2.75 -18.90 -2.29
CA TYR A 127 -3.88 -18.03 -1.93
C TYR A 127 -3.48 -17.08 -0.81
N ALA A 128 -3.60 -15.76 -1.04
CA ALA A 128 -3.21 -14.77 -0.04
C ALA A 128 -3.95 -14.93 1.30
N CYS A 129 -5.17 -15.47 1.30
CA CYS A 129 -5.94 -15.75 2.51
C CYS A 129 -5.34 -16.84 3.42
N GLN A 130 -4.40 -17.65 2.90
CA GLN A 130 -3.67 -18.66 3.67
C GLN A 130 -2.38 -18.11 4.28
N ASN A 131 -1.92 -16.93 3.85
CA ASN A 131 -0.67 -16.33 4.28
C ASN A 131 -0.89 -15.29 5.38
N CYS A 132 0.08 -15.16 6.29
CA CYS A 132 0.20 -14.01 7.17
C CYS A 132 0.88 -12.89 6.39
N THR A 133 0.19 -11.77 6.17
CA THR A 133 0.73 -10.62 5.45
C THR A 133 0.67 -9.37 6.34
N PRO A 134 1.74 -9.06 7.09
CA PRO A 134 1.76 -7.92 7.98
C PRO A 134 1.82 -6.60 7.21
N LEU A 135 1.46 -5.50 7.87
CA LEU A 135 1.58 -4.15 7.30
C LEU A 135 3.04 -3.79 6.95
N HIS A 136 3.97 -4.13 7.85
CA HIS A 136 5.40 -3.96 7.64
C HIS A 136 6.01 -5.29 7.22
N HIS A 137 6.55 -5.34 6.01
CA HIS A 137 7.16 -6.53 5.42
C HIS A 137 8.58 -6.21 4.93
N PHE A 138 9.36 -7.24 4.62
CA PHE A 138 10.81 -7.09 4.38
C PHE A 138 11.20 -6.68 2.96
N ASN A 139 10.24 -6.58 2.05
CA ASN A 139 10.47 -6.56 0.60
C ASN A 139 9.89 -5.32 -0.11
N SER A 140 9.74 -4.19 0.61
CA SER A 140 9.14 -2.95 0.08
C SER A 140 9.72 -2.51 -1.26
N ARG A 141 11.05 -2.48 -1.38
CA ARG A 141 11.74 -2.13 -2.63
C ARG A 141 11.27 -2.95 -3.85
N LEU A 142 10.97 -4.23 -3.65
CA LEU A 142 10.51 -5.11 -4.73
C LEU A 142 9.00 -4.96 -4.97
N THR A 143 8.21 -4.84 -3.90
CA THR A 143 6.76 -4.67 -4.01
C THR A 143 6.38 -3.33 -4.63
N ASP A 144 7.09 -2.25 -4.28
CA ASP A 144 6.84 -0.90 -4.80
C ASP A 144 7.00 -0.87 -6.32
N ALA A 145 8.03 -1.55 -6.84
CA ALA A 145 8.24 -1.73 -8.28
C ALA A 145 7.07 -2.47 -8.95
N LEU A 146 6.64 -3.60 -8.38
CA LEU A 146 5.49 -4.35 -8.93
C LEU A 146 4.18 -3.56 -8.84
N GLU A 147 3.99 -2.75 -7.80
CA GLU A 147 2.80 -1.91 -7.64
C GLU A 147 2.77 -0.73 -8.63
N ILE A 148 3.93 -0.18 -9.00
CA ILE A 148 4.05 0.78 -10.11
C ILE A 148 3.62 0.12 -11.43
N LEU A 149 4.12 -1.09 -11.71
CA LEU A 149 3.76 -1.85 -12.91
C LEU A 149 2.27 -2.22 -12.93
N GLU A 150 1.71 -2.59 -11.78
CA GLU A 150 0.28 -2.83 -11.61
C GLU A 150 -0.54 -1.59 -11.99
N GLN A 151 -0.19 -0.43 -11.40
CA GLN A 151 -0.93 0.81 -11.65
C GLN A 151 -0.78 1.27 -13.10
N HIS A 152 0.42 1.18 -13.67
CA HIS A 152 0.66 1.48 -15.07
C HIS A 152 -0.17 0.58 -15.99
N ALA A 153 -0.26 -0.73 -15.70
CA ALA A 153 -1.09 -1.64 -16.47
C ALA A 153 -2.57 -1.21 -16.47
N PHE A 154 -3.11 -0.75 -15.33
CA PHE A 154 -4.47 -0.19 -15.27
C PHE A 154 -4.65 1.08 -16.10
N PHE A 155 -3.65 1.96 -16.13
CA PHE A 155 -3.73 3.20 -16.92
C PHE A 155 -3.71 2.97 -18.43
N ARG A 156 -3.08 1.88 -18.90
CA ARG A 156 -2.95 1.59 -20.33
C ARG A 156 -4.28 1.25 -21.02
N LEU A 157 -5.25 0.68 -20.29
CA LEU A 157 -6.59 0.32 -20.80
C LEU A 157 -6.58 -0.57 -22.05
N ASP A 158 -5.50 -1.31 -22.32
CA ASP A 158 -5.48 -2.30 -23.39
C ASP A 158 -6.17 -3.61 -22.96
N GLN A 159 -6.40 -4.50 -23.93
CA GLN A 159 -7.14 -5.75 -23.73
C GLN A 159 -6.57 -6.66 -22.63
N ASN A 160 -5.29 -6.51 -22.28
CA ASN A 160 -4.60 -7.33 -21.30
C ASN A 160 -4.36 -6.61 -19.95
N ALA A 161 -4.79 -5.34 -19.81
CA ALA A 161 -4.54 -4.48 -18.66
C ALA A 161 -4.88 -5.15 -17.32
N GLU A 162 -6.13 -5.62 -17.15
CA GLU A 162 -6.59 -6.24 -15.90
C GLU A 162 -5.79 -7.49 -15.54
N SER A 163 -5.49 -8.33 -16.54
CA SER A 163 -4.77 -9.59 -16.33
C SER A 163 -3.31 -9.36 -15.94
N ARG A 164 -2.66 -8.31 -16.48
CA ARG A 164 -1.29 -7.93 -16.13
C ARG A 164 -1.24 -7.30 -14.74
N ALA A 165 -2.14 -6.36 -14.47
CA ALA A 165 -2.27 -5.79 -13.13
C ALA A 165 -2.53 -6.86 -12.06
N LEU A 166 -3.38 -7.85 -12.36
CA LEU A 166 -3.61 -9.00 -11.49
C LEU A 166 -2.34 -9.82 -11.22
N ALA A 167 -1.50 -10.04 -12.24
CA ALA A 167 -0.24 -10.77 -12.10
C ALA A 167 0.73 -10.02 -11.18
N PHE A 168 0.94 -8.72 -11.42
CA PHE A 168 1.80 -7.88 -10.57
C PHE A 168 1.28 -7.80 -9.13
N ARG A 169 -0.04 -7.65 -8.93
CA ARG A 169 -0.62 -7.64 -7.58
C ARG A 169 -0.32 -8.93 -6.81
N ARG A 170 -0.44 -10.07 -7.49
CA ARG A 170 -0.15 -11.38 -6.91
C ARG A 170 1.33 -11.56 -6.61
N GLY A 171 2.21 -11.11 -7.50
CA GLY A 171 3.66 -11.08 -7.24
C GLY A 171 4.01 -10.23 -6.03
N SER A 172 3.46 -9.02 -5.93
CA SER A 172 3.63 -8.13 -4.77
C SER A 172 3.13 -8.81 -3.48
N ALA A 173 1.94 -9.39 -3.48
CA ALA A 173 1.39 -10.10 -2.33
C ALA A 173 2.26 -11.27 -1.86
N THR A 174 2.80 -12.07 -2.79
CA THR A 174 3.76 -13.13 -2.48
C THR A 174 4.97 -12.57 -1.73
N LEU A 175 5.56 -11.47 -2.21
CA LEU A 175 6.71 -10.81 -1.60
C LEU A 175 6.40 -10.22 -0.22
N LYS A 176 5.20 -9.67 -0.02
CA LYS A 176 4.75 -9.16 1.29
C LYS A 176 4.60 -10.26 2.33
N ALA A 177 4.20 -11.46 1.89
CA ALA A 177 4.04 -12.63 2.74
C ALA A 177 5.36 -13.36 3.04
N CYS A 178 6.46 -13.03 2.36
CA CYS A 178 7.77 -13.63 2.65
C CYS A 178 8.24 -13.22 4.07
N PRO A 179 8.63 -14.19 4.93
CA PRO A 179 9.02 -13.91 6.30
C PRO A 179 10.41 -13.27 6.43
N HIS A 180 11.13 -13.12 5.33
CA HIS A 180 12.50 -12.62 5.28
C HIS A 180 12.69 -11.71 4.05
N LYS A 181 13.73 -10.87 4.11
CA LYS A 181 14.16 -10.06 2.96
C LYS A 181 14.72 -10.96 1.87
N ILE A 182 14.27 -10.78 0.64
CA ILE A 182 14.82 -11.44 -0.54
C ILE A 182 16.09 -10.68 -0.95
N THR A 183 17.21 -11.39 -1.02
CA THR A 183 18.53 -10.80 -1.31
C THR A 183 19.23 -11.44 -2.50
N SER A 184 18.65 -12.47 -3.12
CA SER A 184 19.24 -13.17 -4.26
C SER A 184 18.17 -13.75 -5.17
N VAL A 185 18.48 -13.90 -6.45
CA VAL A 185 17.58 -14.49 -7.46
C VAL A 185 17.22 -15.93 -7.12
N ASP A 186 18.14 -16.69 -6.51
CA ASP A 186 17.87 -18.06 -6.04
C ASP A 186 16.73 -18.14 -5.03
N SER A 187 16.56 -17.09 -4.21
CA SER A 187 15.49 -17.03 -3.21
C SER A 187 14.09 -16.88 -3.83
N LEU A 188 14.01 -16.60 -5.15
CA LEU A 188 12.75 -16.52 -5.88
C LEU A 188 12.21 -17.89 -6.26
N LYS A 189 13.05 -18.95 -6.23
CA LYS A 189 12.70 -20.29 -6.68
C LYS A 189 11.43 -20.79 -6.00
N ASN A 190 10.49 -21.25 -6.82
CA ASN A 190 9.20 -21.80 -6.41
C ASN A 190 8.25 -20.81 -5.71
N LEU A 191 8.56 -19.51 -5.68
CA LEU A 191 7.62 -18.52 -5.14
C LEU A 191 6.39 -18.39 -6.05
N PRO A 192 5.16 -18.51 -5.52
CA PRO A 192 3.96 -18.45 -6.33
C PRO A 192 3.84 -17.09 -7.04
N TYR A 193 3.46 -17.13 -8.31
CA TYR A 193 3.31 -15.94 -9.19
C TYR A 193 4.59 -15.17 -9.53
N ILE A 194 5.74 -15.63 -9.05
CA ILE A 194 7.05 -15.06 -9.39
C ILE A 194 7.83 -16.09 -10.19
N ASP A 195 8.09 -17.27 -9.61
CA ASP A 195 8.87 -18.33 -10.26
C ASP A 195 8.07 -19.62 -10.37
N THR A 196 7.00 -19.56 -11.18
CA THR A 196 6.17 -20.72 -11.48
C THR A 196 6.22 -21.04 -12.96
N SER A 197 6.50 -22.29 -13.30
CA SER A 197 6.55 -22.82 -14.67
C SER A 197 5.22 -22.68 -15.45
N ASN A 198 4.11 -22.40 -14.75
CA ASN A 198 2.76 -22.44 -15.32
C ASN A 198 2.20 -21.07 -15.75
N SER A 199 3.01 -19.99 -15.80
CA SER A 199 2.53 -18.70 -16.31
C SER A 199 3.63 -17.86 -16.95
N SER A 200 3.48 -17.56 -18.24
CA SER A 200 4.33 -16.58 -18.95
C SER A 200 4.36 -15.20 -18.29
N LYS A 201 3.33 -14.86 -17.49
CA LYS A 201 3.23 -13.58 -16.76
C LYS A 201 4.00 -13.57 -15.44
N ALA A 202 4.25 -14.73 -14.83
CA ALA A 202 5.14 -14.84 -13.66
C ALA A 202 6.58 -14.46 -14.04
N GLY A 203 6.98 -14.80 -15.27
CA GLY A 203 8.29 -14.45 -15.83
C GLY A 203 8.60 -12.95 -15.83
N HIS A 204 7.59 -12.08 -16.02
CA HIS A 204 7.81 -10.63 -15.99
C HIS A 204 8.08 -10.12 -14.57
N CYS A 205 7.33 -10.60 -13.57
CA CYS A 205 7.63 -10.29 -12.16
C CYS A 205 9.05 -10.73 -11.80
N LYS A 206 9.43 -11.97 -12.15
CA LYS A 206 10.77 -12.49 -11.90
C LYS A 206 11.85 -11.64 -12.58
N LYS A 207 11.67 -11.28 -13.85
CA LYS A 207 12.61 -10.42 -14.60
C LYS A 207 12.87 -9.10 -13.86
N VAL A 208 11.82 -8.36 -13.52
CA VAL A 208 11.94 -7.05 -12.85
C VAL A 208 12.58 -7.20 -11.47
N ILE A 209 12.20 -8.24 -10.71
CA ILE A 209 12.81 -8.50 -9.40
C ILE A 209 14.29 -8.86 -9.56
N THR A 210 14.66 -9.66 -10.56
CA THR A 210 16.06 -10.00 -10.87
C THR A 210 16.88 -8.75 -11.18
N GLU A 211 16.40 -7.86 -12.05
CA GLU A 211 17.05 -6.57 -12.32
C GLU A 211 17.27 -5.77 -11.02
N ILE A 212 16.26 -5.69 -10.15
CA ILE A 212 16.37 -4.97 -8.87
C ILE A 212 17.26 -5.71 -7.84
N LEU A 213 17.48 -7.01 -7.97
CA LEU A 213 18.40 -7.73 -7.09
C LEU A 213 19.85 -7.61 -7.58
N GLU A 214 20.07 -7.69 -8.89
CA GLU A 214 21.39 -7.69 -9.51
C GLU A 214 21.92 -6.28 -9.77
N GLU A 215 21.12 -5.43 -10.38
CA GLU A 215 21.49 -4.06 -10.80
C GLU A 215 20.96 -3.03 -9.82
N GLY A 216 19.85 -3.37 -9.16
CA GLY A 216 19.22 -2.61 -8.10
C GLY A 216 18.39 -1.41 -8.49
N PHE A 217 17.97 -1.41 -9.74
CA PHE A 217 16.81 -0.70 -10.27
C PHE A 217 16.24 -1.56 -11.39
N SER A 218 15.15 -1.11 -12.02
CA SER A 218 14.65 -1.71 -13.26
C SER A 218 14.38 -0.55 -14.22
N ASP A 219 15.00 -0.57 -15.40
CA ASP A 219 14.84 0.49 -16.41
C ASP A 219 13.37 0.69 -16.77
N GLU A 220 12.59 -0.39 -16.88
CA GLU A 220 11.16 -0.32 -17.15
C GLU A 220 10.40 0.50 -16.09
N VAL A 221 10.73 0.27 -14.81
CA VAL A 221 10.08 0.97 -13.69
C VAL A 221 10.47 2.44 -13.70
N GLU A 222 11.76 2.74 -13.91
CA GLU A 222 12.26 4.11 -13.97
C GLU A 222 11.66 4.87 -15.16
N ASP A 223 11.58 4.26 -16.34
CA ASP A 223 10.96 4.84 -17.53
C ASP A 223 9.48 5.15 -17.31
N ILE A 224 8.74 4.23 -16.68
CA ILE A 224 7.32 4.42 -16.35
C ILE A 224 7.15 5.60 -15.39
N VAL A 225 7.87 5.60 -14.27
CA VAL A 225 7.78 6.65 -13.25
C VAL A 225 8.12 8.02 -13.84
N ASN A 226 9.07 8.07 -14.77
CA ASN A 226 9.49 9.32 -15.40
C ASN A 226 8.62 9.75 -16.58
N SER A 227 7.79 8.87 -17.14
CA SER A 227 6.94 9.18 -18.28
C SER A 227 5.86 10.22 -17.99
N ASP A 228 5.64 11.13 -18.94
CA ASP A 228 4.55 12.12 -18.87
C ASP A 228 3.17 11.45 -18.79
N PHE A 229 3.03 10.30 -19.46
CA PHE A 229 1.81 9.49 -19.42
C PHE A 229 1.47 9.07 -17.99
N TYR A 230 2.38 8.37 -17.31
CA TYR A 230 2.11 7.85 -15.98
C TYR A 230 1.86 8.97 -14.96
N LYS A 231 2.69 10.04 -15.00
CA LYS A 231 2.52 11.21 -14.12
C LYS A 231 1.17 11.88 -14.31
N THR A 232 0.75 12.11 -15.55
CA THR A 232 -0.54 12.77 -15.85
C THR A 232 -1.72 11.86 -15.49
N MET A 233 -1.64 10.57 -15.80
CA MET A 233 -2.68 9.61 -15.44
C MET A 233 -2.87 9.53 -13.92
N LYS A 234 -1.77 9.52 -13.15
CA LYS A 234 -1.82 9.56 -11.69
C LYS A 234 -2.43 10.86 -11.17
N LEU A 235 -2.06 12.00 -11.75
CA LEU A 235 -2.63 13.31 -11.40
C LEU A 235 -4.15 13.33 -11.60
N PHE A 236 -4.62 12.95 -12.78
CA PHE A 236 -6.06 12.98 -13.10
C PHE A 236 -6.86 11.92 -12.35
N CYS A 237 -6.34 10.69 -12.18
CA CYS A 237 -7.01 9.68 -11.36
C CYS A 237 -7.04 10.02 -9.86
N GLY A 238 -6.28 11.03 -9.41
CA GLY A 238 -6.39 11.58 -8.06
C GLY A 238 -7.65 12.43 -7.85
N ILE A 239 -8.35 12.83 -8.92
CA ILE A 239 -9.60 13.59 -8.83
C ILE A 239 -10.72 12.59 -8.52
N TRP A 240 -11.45 12.80 -7.42
CA TRP A 240 -12.64 12.00 -7.10
C TRP A 240 -13.64 12.01 -8.28
N GLY A 241 -14.20 10.84 -8.62
CA GLY A 241 -15.06 10.68 -9.81
C GLY A 241 -14.31 10.51 -11.14
N VAL A 242 -12.98 10.44 -11.14
CA VAL A 242 -12.16 10.23 -12.34
C VAL A 242 -11.46 8.86 -12.27
N GLY A 243 -11.92 7.93 -13.10
CA GLY A 243 -11.23 6.67 -13.36
C GLY A 243 -10.27 6.75 -14.56
N PRO A 244 -9.49 5.67 -14.83
CA PRO A 244 -8.51 5.64 -15.91
C PRO A 244 -9.10 5.97 -17.29
N SER A 245 -10.35 5.59 -17.58
CA SER A 245 -10.98 5.90 -18.87
C SER A 245 -11.13 7.40 -19.11
N THR A 246 -11.62 8.13 -18.11
CA THR A 246 -11.78 9.59 -18.18
C THR A 246 -10.42 10.28 -18.20
N ALA A 247 -9.50 9.87 -17.32
CA ALA A 247 -8.14 10.41 -17.28
C ALA A 247 -7.42 10.24 -18.63
N LYS A 248 -7.55 9.06 -19.26
CA LYS A 248 -6.94 8.80 -20.56
C LYS A 248 -7.54 9.68 -21.66
N LYS A 249 -8.86 9.89 -21.66
CA LYS A 249 -9.49 10.82 -22.63
C LYS A 249 -8.94 12.23 -22.50
N TRP A 250 -8.75 12.73 -21.27
CA TRP A 250 -8.16 14.04 -21.05
C TRP A 250 -6.69 14.09 -21.49
N PHE A 251 -5.92 13.06 -21.19
CA PHE A 251 -4.53 12.93 -21.65
C PHE A 251 -4.43 12.92 -23.19
N ASP A 252 -5.24 12.10 -23.86
CA ASP A 252 -5.29 12.00 -25.32
C ASP A 252 -5.72 13.32 -25.97
N SER A 253 -6.51 14.14 -25.25
CA SER A 253 -6.90 15.50 -25.67
C SER A 253 -5.83 16.58 -25.40
N GLY A 254 -4.66 16.20 -24.91
CA GLY A 254 -3.53 17.10 -24.68
C GLY A 254 -3.45 17.70 -23.27
N HIS A 255 -4.40 17.43 -22.38
CA HIS A 255 -4.36 17.96 -21.01
C HIS A 255 -3.27 17.26 -20.17
N ARG A 256 -2.55 18.03 -19.36
CA ARG A 256 -1.44 17.55 -18.50
C ARG A 256 -1.52 18.06 -17.07
N HIS A 257 -2.31 19.10 -16.80
CA HIS A 257 -2.37 19.77 -15.50
C HIS A 257 -3.82 19.91 -15.00
N LEU A 258 -4.01 20.04 -13.68
CA LEU A 258 -5.34 20.20 -13.08
C LEU A 258 -6.08 21.45 -13.59
N ASN A 259 -5.35 22.53 -13.88
CA ASN A 259 -5.93 23.76 -14.42
C ASN A 259 -6.57 23.56 -15.80
N ASP A 260 -6.05 22.62 -16.60
CA ASP A 260 -6.61 22.31 -17.91
C ASP A 260 -8.03 21.74 -17.80
N ILE A 261 -8.33 21.10 -16.67
CA ILE A 261 -9.58 20.39 -16.42
C ILE A 261 -10.69 21.34 -15.94
N LYS A 262 -10.33 22.48 -15.33
CA LYS A 262 -11.28 23.45 -14.75
C LYS A 262 -12.31 23.99 -15.75
N ASN A 263 -11.93 24.06 -17.03
CA ASN A 263 -12.79 24.59 -18.10
C ASN A 263 -13.57 23.50 -18.85
N LEU A 264 -13.41 22.23 -18.47
CA LEU A 264 -14.12 21.12 -19.09
C LEU A 264 -15.52 20.95 -18.48
N LYS A 265 -16.42 20.29 -19.22
CA LYS A 265 -17.71 19.88 -18.68
C LYS A 265 -17.52 18.66 -17.76
N LEU A 266 -17.55 18.91 -16.46
CA LEU A 266 -17.42 17.89 -15.42
C LEU A 266 -18.78 17.42 -14.90
N ASN A 267 -18.86 16.17 -14.44
CA ASN A 267 -20.02 15.73 -13.65
C ASN A 267 -19.89 16.23 -12.19
N LYS A 268 -20.93 16.00 -11.37
CA LYS A 268 -20.96 16.47 -9.97
C LYS A 268 -19.77 15.94 -9.17
N ASP A 269 -19.49 14.65 -9.27
CA ASP A 269 -18.42 13.97 -8.53
C ASP A 269 -17.05 14.54 -8.90
N GLN A 270 -16.81 14.73 -10.20
CA GLN A 270 -15.57 15.31 -10.75
C GLN A 270 -15.39 16.77 -10.37
N THR A 271 -16.48 17.54 -10.34
CA THR A 271 -16.45 18.95 -9.94
C THR A 271 -16.00 19.07 -8.49
N VAL A 272 -16.65 18.32 -7.60
CA VAL A 272 -16.32 18.31 -6.17
C VAL A 272 -14.93 17.69 -5.93
N GLY A 273 -14.58 16.63 -6.67
CA GLY A 273 -13.27 16.01 -6.61
C GLY A 273 -12.13 16.93 -7.02
N LEU A 274 -12.38 17.84 -7.96
CA LEU A 274 -11.42 18.86 -8.38
C LEU A 274 -11.36 20.01 -7.36
N GLU A 275 -12.50 20.41 -6.79
CA GLU A 275 -12.59 21.46 -5.76
C GLU A 275 -11.80 21.10 -4.50
N TYR A 276 -11.92 19.86 -4.03
CA TYR A 276 -11.25 19.39 -2.80
C TYR A 276 -10.02 18.51 -3.07
N TYR A 277 -9.43 18.59 -4.27
CA TYR A 277 -8.36 17.69 -4.72
C TYR A 277 -7.20 17.56 -3.72
N GLU A 278 -6.69 18.69 -3.21
CA GLU A 278 -5.54 18.71 -2.31
C GLU A 278 -5.84 17.99 -0.98
N ASP A 279 -6.99 18.28 -0.37
CA ASP A 279 -7.42 17.65 0.88
C ASP A 279 -7.64 16.14 0.69
N LEU A 280 -8.31 15.75 -0.42
CA LEU A 280 -8.64 14.34 -0.71
C LEU A 280 -7.41 13.49 -1.09
N ASN A 281 -6.35 14.10 -1.60
CA ASN A 281 -5.07 13.43 -1.88
C ASN A 281 -4.09 13.51 -0.70
N THR A 282 -4.38 14.32 0.31
CA THR A 282 -3.65 14.33 1.57
C THR A 282 -4.08 13.14 2.43
N PRO A 283 -3.16 12.25 2.87
CA PRO A 283 -3.52 11.08 3.65
C PRO A 283 -4.34 11.44 4.91
N VAL A 284 -5.36 10.64 5.17
CA VAL A 284 -6.16 10.71 6.40
C VAL A 284 -5.38 10.02 7.50
N SER A 285 -5.08 10.70 8.61
CA SER A 285 -4.41 10.09 9.76
C SER A 285 -5.36 9.19 10.55
N LYS A 286 -4.81 8.28 11.35
CA LYS A 286 -5.60 7.46 12.27
C LYS A 286 -6.40 8.31 13.26
N ASP A 287 -5.85 9.42 13.74
CA ASP A 287 -6.54 10.31 14.69
C ASP A 287 -7.72 11.04 14.03
N GLU A 288 -7.55 11.51 12.79
CA GLU A 288 -8.64 12.06 11.98
C GLU A 288 -9.76 11.01 11.77
N ALA A 289 -9.39 9.77 11.44
CA ALA A 289 -10.35 8.68 11.25
C ALA A 289 -11.11 8.32 12.54
N LEU A 290 -10.42 8.30 13.68
CA LEU A 290 -11.05 8.08 14.99
C LEU A 290 -11.98 9.23 15.37
N CYS A 291 -11.60 10.48 15.07
CA CYS A 291 -12.46 11.64 15.29
C CYS A 291 -13.76 11.55 14.48
N VAL A 292 -13.67 11.25 13.18
CA VAL A 292 -14.85 11.00 12.33
C VAL A 292 -15.70 9.86 12.90
N SER A 293 -15.06 8.75 13.31
CA SER A 293 -15.79 7.61 13.89
C SER A 293 -16.56 7.99 15.15
N GLU A 294 -16.01 8.84 16.02
CA GLU A 294 -16.69 9.25 17.26
C GLU A 294 -17.85 10.22 16.99
N ILE A 295 -17.70 11.13 16.01
CA ILE A 295 -18.79 12.00 15.55
C ILE A 295 -19.98 11.16 15.06
N VAL A 296 -19.71 10.18 14.18
CA VAL A 296 -20.75 9.29 13.63
C VAL A 296 -21.37 8.43 14.74
N LYS A 297 -20.54 7.89 15.64
CA LYS A 297 -21.01 7.09 16.79
C LYS A 297 -21.93 7.89 17.71
N THR A 298 -21.58 9.14 18.01
CA THR A 298 -22.42 10.04 18.83
C THR A 298 -23.80 10.22 18.21
N VAL A 299 -23.84 10.52 16.91
CA VAL A 299 -25.09 10.64 16.16
C VAL A 299 -25.89 9.33 16.15
N CYS A 300 -25.23 8.19 15.97
CA CYS A 300 -25.88 6.88 16.04
C CYS A 300 -26.51 6.63 17.42
N MET A 301 -25.81 6.92 18.52
CA MET A 301 -26.33 6.75 19.88
C MET A 301 -27.57 7.59 20.17
N GLU A 302 -27.67 8.80 19.59
CA GLU A 302 -28.87 9.65 19.68
C GLU A 302 -30.06 9.07 18.91
N ILE A 303 -29.80 8.33 17.83
CA ILE A 303 -30.85 7.69 17.00
C ILE A 303 -31.35 6.42 17.71
N LYS A 304 -30.43 5.54 18.12
CA LYS A 304 -30.68 4.31 18.88
C LYS A 304 -29.44 3.93 19.68
N LYS A 305 -29.61 3.72 21.00
CA LYS A 305 -28.50 3.51 21.95
C LYS A 305 -27.61 2.31 21.63
N ASP A 306 -28.18 1.24 21.07
CA ASP A 306 -27.47 -0.03 20.84
C ASP A 306 -26.89 -0.14 19.41
N LEU A 307 -26.88 0.94 18.63
CA LEU A 307 -26.21 0.92 17.32
C LEU A 307 -24.69 0.74 17.47
N LEU A 308 -24.16 -0.18 16.67
CA LEU A 308 -22.74 -0.47 16.56
C LEU A 308 -22.16 0.35 15.41
N VAL A 309 -21.08 1.08 15.68
CA VAL A 309 -20.28 1.77 14.65
C VAL A 309 -18.86 1.22 14.69
N THR A 310 -18.41 0.64 13.58
CA THR A 310 -17.13 -0.06 13.49
C THR A 310 -16.28 0.53 12.38
N LEU A 311 -15.12 1.06 12.76
CA LEU A 311 -14.07 1.46 11.82
C LEU A 311 -13.48 0.23 11.13
N VAL A 312 -13.60 0.17 9.81
CA VAL A 312 -13.12 -0.94 8.97
C VAL A 312 -12.00 -0.47 8.03
N GLY A 313 -11.84 -1.11 6.86
CA GLY A 313 -10.88 -0.68 5.86
C GLY A 313 -9.42 -0.73 6.32
N GLY A 314 -8.62 0.21 5.81
CA GLY A 314 -7.17 0.29 6.09
C GLY A 314 -6.85 0.49 7.57
N PHE A 315 -7.65 1.27 8.28
CA PHE A 315 -7.41 1.57 9.69
C PHE A 315 -7.63 0.36 10.59
N ARG A 316 -8.63 -0.49 10.31
CA ARG A 316 -8.82 -1.75 11.04
C ARG A 316 -7.66 -2.74 10.84
N ARG A 317 -6.98 -2.67 9.69
CA ARG A 317 -5.76 -3.44 9.41
C ARG A 317 -4.50 -2.82 10.03
N GLY A 318 -4.62 -1.71 10.75
CA GLY A 318 -3.53 -1.07 11.48
C GLY A 318 -2.77 0.00 10.71
N LYS A 319 -3.26 0.46 9.53
CA LYS A 319 -2.59 1.55 8.81
C LYS A 319 -2.60 2.83 9.66
N PRO A 320 -1.46 3.54 9.79
CA PRO A 320 -1.41 4.83 10.48
C PRO A 320 -2.05 5.95 9.65
N ALA A 321 -2.15 5.76 8.33
CA ALA A 321 -2.81 6.68 7.41
C ALA A 321 -3.53 5.95 6.26
N GLY A 322 -4.63 6.53 5.78
CA GLY A 322 -5.53 5.99 4.76
C GLY A 322 -5.95 7.04 3.72
N HIS A 323 -6.78 6.62 2.76
CA HIS A 323 -7.36 7.52 1.75
C HIS A 323 -8.78 7.99 2.13
N ASP A 324 -9.46 7.21 2.95
CA ASP A 324 -10.86 7.33 3.31
C ASP A 324 -11.12 6.68 4.68
N VAL A 325 -12.27 7.00 5.27
CA VAL A 325 -12.76 6.43 6.52
C VAL A 325 -14.00 5.58 6.21
N ASP A 326 -13.86 4.27 6.31
CA ASP A 326 -14.96 3.32 6.13
C ASP A 326 -15.59 2.95 7.48
N LEU A 327 -16.90 3.14 7.63
CA LEU A 327 -17.65 2.82 8.85
C LEU A 327 -18.81 1.86 8.56
N LEU A 328 -18.81 0.71 9.22
CA LEU A 328 -19.99 -0.16 9.29
C LEU A 328 -20.90 0.30 10.43
N ILE A 329 -22.20 0.38 10.15
CA ILE A 329 -23.25 0.66 11.12
C ILE A 329 -24.18 -0.56 11.17
N SER A 330 -24.42 -1.11 12.35
CA SER A 330 -25.31 -2.26 12.53
C SER A 330 -26.00 -2.21 13.88
N HIS A 331 -26.85 -3.19 14.17
CA HIS A 331 -27.54 -3.32 15.45
C HIS A 331 -27.49 -4.78 15.93
N PRO A 332 -27.43 -5.07 17.26
CA PRO A 332 -27.47 -6.44 17.79
C PRO A 332 -28.77 -7.21 17.51
N THR A 333 -29.87 -6.49 17.32
CA THR A 333 -31.20 -7.04 16.98
C THR A 333 -31.49 -6.83 15.51
N GLN A 334 -31.81 -7.92 14.79
CA GLN A 334 -32.11 -7.91 13.35
C GLN A 334 -33.24 -6.92 13.01
N GLY A 335 -33.00 -6.08 12.00
CA GLY A 335 -34.00 -5.15 11.46
C GLY A 335 -34.02 -3.79 12.15
N GLU A 336 -33.38 -3.65 13.31
CA GLU A 336 -33.27 -2.38 14.02
C GLU A 336 -32.28 -1.42 13.35
N GLU A 337 -31.40 -1.91 12.49
CA GLU A 337 -30.52 -1.10 11.63
C GLU A 337 -31.26 -0.39 10.48
N LYS A 338 -32.49 -0.81 10.17
CA LYS A 338 -33.27 -0.24 9.04
C LYS A 338 -33.56 1.24 9.26
N HIS A 339 -33.52 2.00 8.17
CA HIS A 339 -33.78 3.45 8.15
C HIS A 339 -32.84 4.28 9.04
N VAL A 340 -31.70 3.73 9.48
CA VAL A 340 -30.71 4.45 10.27
C VAL A 340 -29.93 5.44 9.39
N LEU A 341 -29.49 5.03 8.19
CA LEU A 341 -28.66 5.89 7.33
C LEU A 341 -29.30 7.26 7.02
N PRO A 342 -30.59 7.36 6.61
CA PRO A 342 -31.21 8.67 6.38
C PRO A 342 -31.18 9.58 7.61
N LYS A 343 -31.39 9.02 8.81
CA LYS A 343 -31.39 9.78 10.07
C LYS A 343 -29.98 10.25 10.44
N VAL A 344 -28.97 9.40 10.23
CA VAL A 344 -27.56 9.76 10.40
C VAL A 344 -27.19 10.89 9.43
N MET A 345 -27.59 10.75 8.16
CA MET A 345 -27.31 11.74 7.13
C MET A 345 -27.94 13.11 7.45
N GLU A 346 -29.19 13.14 7.93
CA GLU A 346 -29.86 14.39 8.31
C GLU A 346 -29.16 15.08 9.49
N LYS A 347 -28.77 14.30 10.52
CA LYS A 347 -28.06 14.84 11.70
C LYS A 347 -26.66 15.34 11.38
N LEU A 348 -26.01 14.80 10.34
CA LEU A 348 -24.66 15.16 9.90
C LEU A 348 -24.65 16.07 8.65
N LYS A 349 -25.79 16.64 8.24
CA LYS A 349 -25.90 17.40 6.99
C LYS A 349 -24.87 18.53 6.86
N ASP A 350 -24.57 19.22 7.96
CA ASP A 350 -23.62 20.33 7.98
C ASP A 350 -22.15 19.88 7.89
N ASN A 351 -21.89 18.59 8.11
CA ASN A 351 -20.59 17.98 7.90
C ASN A 351 -20.41 17.46 6.47
N PHE A 352 -21.45 17.36 5.63
CA PHE A 352 -21.30 16.84 4.28
C PHE A 352 -21.09 17.95 3.25
N LEU A 353 -19.95 17.93 2.57
CA LEU A 353 -19.69 18.73 1.37
C LEU A 353 -20.29 18.07 0.13
N TYR A 354 -20.40 16.75 0.15
CA TYR A 354 -20.99 15.96 -0.93
C TYR A 354 -21.49 14.61 -0.41
N THR A 355 -22.57 14.10 -1.00
CA THR A 355 -23.11 12.77 -0.74
C THR A 355 -23.58 12.10 -2.04
N ASP A 356 -23.31 10.80 -2.16
CA ASP A 356 -23.90 9.87 -3.12
C ASP A 356 -24.50 8.69 -2.35
N LYS A 357 -25.84 8.65 -2.31
CA LYS A 357 -26.58 7.62 -1.59
C LYS A 357 -26.88 6.45 -2.52
N LYS A 358 -26.50 5.23 -2.13
CA LYS A 358 -27.00 4.00 -2.77
C LYS A 358 -27.97 3.31 -1.81
N MET A 359 -29.22 3.19 -2.24
CA MET A 359 -30.24 2.43 -1.52
C MET A 359 -29.99 0.94 -1.68
N SER A 360 -30.31 0.17 -0.63
CA SER A 360 -30.34 -1.29 -0.75
C SER A 360 -31.43 -1.71 -1.73
N SER A 361 -31.16 -2.72 -2.56
CA SER A 361 -32.10 -3.26 -3.55
C SER A 361 -33.30 -4.02 -2.94
N GLY A 362 -33.47 -3.99 -1.61
CA GLY A 362 -34.66 -4.54 -0.94
C GLY A 362 -34.74 -6.07 -0.91
N THR A 363 -33.79 -6.79 -1.48
CA THR A 363 -33.72 -8.25 -1.39
C THR A 363 -33.12 -8.64 -0.04
N THR A 364 -33.99 -9.11 0.86
CA THR A 364 -33.65 -9.61 2.21
C THR A 364 -32.65 -10.76 2.21
N HIS A 365 -32.47 -11.43 1.07
CA HIS A 365 -31.38 -12.35 0.81
C HIS A 365 -30.91 -12.13 -0.63
N PRO A 366 -29.69 -11.62 -0.87
CA PRO A 366 -29.14 -11.62 -2.22
C PRO A 366 -28.97 -13.09 -2.64
N GLN A 367 -29.95 -13.61 -3.37
CA GLN A 367 -29.78 -14.87 -4.09
C GLN A 367 -28.54 -14.70 -4.96
N TYR A 368 -27.61 -15.64 -4.85
CA TYR A 368 -26.40 -15.66 -5.65
C TYR A 368 -26.77 -15.57 -7.15
N THR A 369 -26.53 -14.42 -7.77
CA THR A 369 -26.82 -14.18 -9.19
C THR A 369 -25.68 -14.60 -10.12
N GLY A 370 -24.61 -15.20 -9.58
CA GLY A 370 -23.46 -15.63 -10.37
C GLY A 370 -22.58 -14.51 -10.96
N LYS A 371 -22.92 -13.24 -10.74
CA LYS A 371 -22.18 -12.10 -11.31
C LYS A 371 -20.97 -11.72 -10.43
N SER A 372 -19.81 -11.67 -11.06
CA SER A 372 -18.48 -11.62 -10.43
C SER A 372 -17.94 -10.22 -10.12
N SER A 373 -18.73 -9.15 -10.14
CA SER A 373 -18.14 -7.80 -10.07
C SER A 373 -18.96 -6.70 -9.41
N THR A 374 -20.12 -6.97 -8.83
CA THR A 374 -20.90 -5.92 -8.17
C THR A 374 -20.34 -5.63 -6.78
N MET A 375 -20.23 -4.34 -6.44
CA MET A 375 -20.20 -3.92 -5.03
C MET A 375 -21.36 -4.58 -4.28
N ASP A 376 -21.22 -4.73 -2.97
CA ASP A 376 -22.32 -5.20 -2.13
C ASP A 376 -23.58 -4.32 -2.32
N GLN A 377 -24.71 -4.82 -1.85
CA GLN A 377 -26.04 -4.21 -2.00
C GLN A 377 -26.52 -3.59 -0.68
N PHE A 378 -25.60 -3.33 0.25
CA PHE A 378 -25.93 -2.64 1.50
C PHE A 378 -26.39 -1.22 1.23
N GLU A 379 -27.22 -0.68 2.13
CA GLU A 379 -27.52 0.75 2.12
C GLU A 379 -26.24 1.51 2.49
N LYS A 380 -25.82 2.46 1.65
CA LYS A 380 -24.55 3.16 1.83
C LYS A 380 -24.61 4.61 1.38
N CYS A 381 -23.76 5.42 1.99
CA CYS A 381 -23.50 6.79 1.58
C CYS A 381 -22.00 6.96 1.37
N PHE A 382 -21.60 7.25 0.13
CA PHE A 382 -20.27 7.73 -0.18
C PHE A 382 -20.28 9.24 -0.04
N SER A 383 -19.36 9.79 0.75
CA SER A 383 -19.42 11.21 1.08
C SER A 383 -18.04 11.87 1.11
N ILE A 384 -18.06 13.20 0.97
CA ILE A 384 -16.93 14.05 1.34
C ILE A 384 -17.37 14.82 2.57
N PHE A 385 -16.69 14.54 3.66
CA PHE A 385 -16.95 15.02 5.01
C PHE A 385 -16.02 16.20 5.32
N LYS A 386 -16.60 17.27 5.86
CA LYS A 386 -15.90 18.39 6.44
C LYS A 386 -15.55 18.04 7.89
N LEU A 387 -14.28 17.72 8.13
CA LEU A 387 -13.75 17.53 9.47
C LEU A 387 -13.15 18.84 9.96
N ASP A 388 -13.74 19.44 10.99
CA ASP A 388 -13.14 20.60 11.66
C ASP A 388 -11.87 20.17 12.41
N LEU A 389 -10.79 20.90 12.19
CA LEU A 389 -9.49 20.63 12.80
C LEU A 389 -9.36 21.43 14.10
N PRO A 390 -8.66 20.91 15.12
CA PRO A 390 -8.28 21.70 16.29
C PRO A 390 -7.51 22.95 15.83
N LYS A 391 -7.78 24.12 16.43
CA LYS A 391 -7.06 25.34 16.12
C LYS A 391 -5.56 25.13 16.36
N SER A 392 -4.77 25.07 15.29
CA SER A 392 -3.31 25.06 15.38
C SER A 392 -2.85 26.37 16.01
N THR A 393 -1.98 26.30 17.02
CA THR A 393 -1.35 27.48 17.64
C THR A 393 -0.23 28.08 16.77
N LYS A 394 0.01 27.52 15.58
CA LYS A 394 1.05 27.97 14.65
C LYS A 394 0.42 28.52 13.37
N ASN A 395 0.61 29.84 13.20
CA ASN A 395 0.38 30.65 12.00
C ASN A 395 -1.06 30.62 11.43
N GLY A 396 -1.78 31.74 11.61
CA GLY A 396 -3.21 31.91 11.29
C GLY A 396 -3.65 31.85 9.83
N ASN A 397 -2.98 31.07 8.97
CA ASN A 397 -3.32 30.87 7.56
C ASN A 397 -3.76 29.43 7.22
N GLU A 398 -3.81 28.51 8.19
CA GLU A 398 -4.31 27.15 7.94
C GLU A 398 -5.84 27.11 7.91
N LYS A 399 -6.38 26.46 6.88
CA LYS A 399 -7.81 26.18 6.74
C LYS A 399 -8.29 25.43 7.99
N PRO A 400 -9.36 25.88 8.69
CA PRO A 400 -9.75 25.32 9.99
C PRO A 400 -10.45 23.95 9.90
N TRP A 401 -10.48 23.35 8.70
CA TRP A 401 -11.13 22.07 8.43
C TRP A 401 -10.49 21.40 7.23
N LYS A 402 -10.66 20.09 7.10
CA LYS A 402 -10.17 19.26 5.99
C LYS A 402 -11.32 18.46 5.37
N ALA A 403 -11.38 18.40 4.04
CA ALA A 403 -12.27 17.48 3.34
C ALA A 403 -11.71 16.05 3.39
N ILE A 404 -12.51 15.10 3.86
CA ILE A 404 -12.13 13.69 4.03
C ILE A 404 -13.20 12.81 3.37
N ARG A 405 -12.80 11.77 2.64
CA ARG A 405 -13.78 10.78 2.17
C ARG A 405 -14.25 9.91 3.32
N VAL A 406 -15.56 9.78 3.47
CA VAL A 406 -16.19 8.94 4.50
C VAL A 406 -17.28 8.09 3.85
N ASP A 407 -17.17 6.78 4.05
CA ASP A 407 -18.09 5.79 3.52
C ASP A 407 -18.87 5.21 4.71
N LEU A 408 -20.19 5.43 4.70
CA LEU A 408 -21.10 4.90 5.73
C LEU A 408 -21.88 3.73 5.13
N ILE A 409 -21.86 2.58 5.80
CA ILE A 409 -22.50 1.35 5.31
C ILE A 409 -23.37 0.75 6.42
N VAL A 410 -24.67 0.66 6.16
CA VAL A 410 -25.62 0.03 7.09
C VAL A 410 -25.77 -1.45 6.74
N VAL A 411 -25.54 -2.31 7.74
CA VAL A 411 -25.46 -3.76 7.57
C VAL A 411 -26.43 -4.48 8.51
N PRO A 412 -27.28 -5.39 8.00
CA PRO A 412 -28.10 -6.27 8.82
C PRO A 412 -27.29 -7.14 9.78
N THR A 413 -27.84 -7.43 10.97
CA THR A 413 -27.14 -8.19 12.02
C THR A 413 -26.62 -9.54 11.53
N ASP A 414 -27.45 -10.30 10.81
CA ASP A 414 -27.14 -11.62 10.27
C ASP A 414 -26.05 -11.62 9.18
N GLN A 415 -25.80 -10.46 8.55
CA GLN A 415 -24.78 -10.28 7.51
C GLN A 415 -23.52 -9.59 8.02
N TYR A 416 -23.55 -9.07 9.24
CA TYR A 416 -22.47 -8.29 9.84
C TYR A 416 -21.07 -8.92 9.75
N PRO A 417 -20.84 -10.21 10.09
CA PRO A 417 -19.49 -10.78 10.02
C PRO A 417 -18.94 -10.90 8.59
N PHE A 418 -19.82 -11.09 7.61
CA PHE A 418 -19.44 -11.13 6.19
C PHE A 418 -19.12 -9.74 5.64
N ALA A 419 -19.91 -8.75 6.04
CA ALA A 419 -19.63 -7.35 5.71
C ALA A 419 -18.33 -6.88 6.37
N LEU A 420 -18.12 -7.25 7.63
CA LEU A 420 -16.91 -6.95 8.39
C LEU A 420 -15.68 -7.52 7.67
N LEU A 421 -15.71 -8.79 7.26
CA LEU A 421 -14.65 -9.39 6.45
C LEU A 421 -14.43 -8.62 5.13
N GLY A 422 -15.51 -8.39 4.38
CA GLY A 422 -15.51 -7.72 3.09
C GLY A 422 -14.93 -6.31 3.11
N TRP A 423 -15.41 -5.49 4.04
CA TRP A 423 -15.00 -4.10 4.20
C TRP A 423 -13.70 -3.93 4.99
N THR A 424 -13.23 -4.97 5.69
CA THR A 424 -11.88 -4.96 6.26
C THR A 424 -10.82 -5.12 5.17
N GLY A 425 -11.07 -5.90 4.12
CA GLY A 425 -10.12 -6.09 3.03
C GLY A 425 -8.79 -6.78 3.44
N THR A 426 -7.70 -6.62 2.69
CA THR A 426 -7.56 -5.78 1.47
C THR A 426 -8.42 -6.25 0.30
N LYS A 427 -8.53 -5.42 -0.74
CA LYS A 427 -9.14 -5.82 -2.03
C LYS A 427 -8.53 -7.12 -2.57
N HIS A 428 -7.23 -7.33 -2.38
CA HIS A 428 -6.59 -8.55 -2.82
C HIS A 428 -6.92 -9.75 -1.92
N PHE A 429 -6.92 -9.56 -0.60
CA PHE A 429 -7.33 -10.58 0.35
C PHE A 429 -8.72 -11.11 0.02
N GLU A 430 -9.68 -10.20 -0.17
CA GLU A 430 -11.08 -10.52 -0.53
C GLU A 430 -11.17 -11.28 -1.86
N ARG A 431 -10.40 -10.86 -2.86
CA ARG A 431 -10.35 -11.57 -4.14
C ARG A 431 -9.85 -12.99 -3.98
N GLU A 432 -8.79 -13.21 -3.19
CA GLU A 432 -8.16 -14.51 -3.05
C GLU A 432 -8.93 -15.45 -2.12
N ILE A 433 -9.55 -14.95 -1.04
CA ILE A 433 -10.41 -15.77 -0.20
C ILE A 433 -11.64 -16.23 -1.00
N ARG A 434 -12.32 -15.34 -1.74
CA ARG A 434 -13.47 -15.73 -2.58
C ARG A 434 -13.07 -16.72 -3.69
N ARG A 435 -11.86 -16.57 -4.25
CA ARG A 435 -11.29 -17.52 -5.22
C ARG A 435 -11.03 -18.88 -4.55
N TYR A 436 -10.39 -18.88 -3.38
CA TYR A 436 -10.09 -20.09 -2.61
C TYR A 436 -11.37 -20.85 -2.25
N THR A 437 -12.34 -20.18 -1.62
CA THR A 437 -13.56 -20.86 -1.16
C THR A 437 -14.33 -21.45 -2.34
N LYS A 438 -14.40 -20.73 -3.47
CA LYS A 438 -15.11 -21.22 -4.66
C LYS A 438 -14.41 -22.43 -5.27
N THR A 439 -13.09 -22.37 -5.42
CA THR A 439 -12.32 -23.41 -6.10
C THR A 439 -12.13 -24.64 -5.20
N GLU A 440 -11.63 -24.43 -3.99
CA GLU A 440 -11.14 -25.48 -3.07
C GLU A 440 -12.23 -25.98 -2.12
N LYS A 441 -13.18 -25.13 -1.73
CA LYS A 441 -14.21 -25.47 -0.74
C LYS A 441 -15.62 -25.60 -1.31
N LYS A 442 -15.81 -25.32 -2.61
CA LYS A 442 -17.14 -25.33 -3.26
C LYS A 442 -18.15 -24.44 -2.52
N VAL A 443 -17.67 -23.29 -2.02
CA VAL A 443 -18.45 -22.28 -1.30
C VAL A 443 -18.27 -20.92 -1.97
N VAL A 444 -19.38 -20.27 -2.30
CA VAL A 444 -19.38 -18.87 -2.73
C VAL A 444 -19.41 -17.99 -1.49
N LEU A 445 -18.33 -17.24 -1.26
CA LEU A 445 -18.28 -16.19 -0.24
C LEU A 445 -18.57 -14.82 -0.87
N THR A 446 -19.40 -14.02 -0.22
CA THR A 446 -19.73 -12.64 -0.59
C THR A 446 -19.72 -11.74 0.64
N SER A 447 -19.83 -10.43 0.47
CA SER A 447 -19.98 -9.50 1.60
C SER A 447 -21.30 -9.68 2.38
N HIS A 448 -22.26 -10.46 1.87
CA HIS A 448 -23.58 -10.66 2.48
C HIS A 448 -23.75 -12.03 3.15
N GLY A 449 -22.81 -12.96 2.93
CA GLY A 449 -23.00 -14.35 3.31
C GLY A 449 -22.11 -15.30 2.53
N MET A 450 -22.18 -16.57 2.93
CA MET A 450 -21.55 -17.68 2.22
C MET A 450 -22.56 -18.78 1.90
N TYR A 451 -22.42 -19.39 0.73
CA TYR A 451 -23.38 -20.32 0.18
C TYR A 451 -22.68 -21.53 -0.44
N THR A 452 -23.23 -22.72 -0.25
CA THR A 452 -22.77 -23.92 -0.96
C THR A 452 -22.99 -23.77 -2.46
N THR A 453 -22.06 -24.22 -3.30
CA THR A 453 -22.20 -24.03 -4.77
C THR A 453 -23.25 -24.94 -5.40
N ASP A 454 -23.50 -26.10 -4.81
CA ASP A 454 -24.41 -27.14 -5.30
C ASP A 454 -25.87 -26.89 -4.89
N THR A 455 -26.13 -26.73 -3.59
CA THR A 455 -27.48 -26.56 -3.04
C THR A 455 -27.88 -25.10 -2.85
N LYS A 456 -26.94 -24.15 -3.01
CA LYS A 456 -27.14 -22.72 -2.73
C LYS A 456 -27.65 -22.43 -1.31
N GLN A 457 -27.38 -23.34 -0.38
CA GLN A 457 -27.78 -23.20 1.01
C GLN A 457 -26.87 -22.20 1.71
N SER A 458 -27.47 -21.31 2.50
CA SER A 458 -26.74 -20.37 3.34
C SER A 458 -25.98 -21.11 4.43
N ILE A 459 -24.73 -20.74 4.64
CA ILE A 459 -23.95 -21.17 5.79
C ILE A 459 -23.80 -19.95 6.70
N GLU A 460 -24.43 -20.00 7.86
CA GLU A 460 -24.41 -18.90 8.82
C GLU A 460 -23.01 -18.74 9.44
N ALA A 461 -22.70 -17.56 9.97
CA ALA A 461 -21.56 -17.33 10.86
C ALA A 461 -21.86 -16.10 11.71
N LYS A 462 -21.38 -16.06 12.94
CA LYS A 462 -21.57 -14.92 13.87
C LYS A 462 -20.33 -14.05 13.99
N THR A 463 -19.16 -14.57 13.61
CA THR A 463 -17.87 -13.87 13.69
C THR A 463 -17.02 -14.16 12.47
N GLU A 464 -15.97 -13.36 12.25
CA GLU A 464 -14.98 -13.66 11.21
C GLU A 464 -14.27 -14.99 11.50
N GLU A 465 -13.96 -15.29 12.76
CA GLU A 465 -13.34 -16.54 13.19
C GLU A 465 -14.19 -17.76 12.81
N GLU A 466 -15.51 -17.67 12.95
CA GLU A 466 -16.43 -18.73 12.52
C GLU A 466 -16.43 -18.90 11.00
N ILE A 467 -16.35 -17.82 10.23
CA ILE A 467 -16.20 -17.88 8.76
C ILE A 467 -14.95 -18.69 8.39
N PHE A 468 -13.79 -18.32 8.96
CA PHE A 468 -12.53 -19.02 8.68
C PHE A 468 -12.58 -20.49 9.12
N LYS A 469 -13.14 -20.77 10.30
CA LYS A 469 -13.30 -22.14 10.80
C LYS A 469 -14.16 -23.01 9.87
N LYS A 470 -15.30 -22.49 9.39
CA LYS A 470 -16.20 -23.21 8.47
C LYS A 470 -15.59 -23.40 7.08
N LEU A 471 -14.67 -22.53 6.69
CA LEU A 471 -13.89 -22.64 5.45
C LEU A 471 -12.62 -23.48 5.62
N ASP A 472 -12.34 -24.01 6.82
CA ASP A 472 -11.12 -24.77 7.13
C ASP A 472 -9.85 -23.99 6.73
N LEU A 473 -9.84 -22.71 7.15
CA LEU A 473 -8.71 -21.79 7.03
C LEU A 473 -8.21 -21.41 8.42
N GLU A 474 -6.87 -21.26 8.56
CA GLU A 474 -6.31 -20.61 9.74
C GLU A 474 -6.82 -19.17 9.80
N PHE A 475 -7.38 -18.76 10.93
CA PHE A 475 -7.86 -17.40 11.11
C PHE A 475 -6.72 -16.40 10.97
N ARG A 476 -6.92 -15.43 10.07
CA ARG A 476 -6.02 -14.28 9.91
C ARG A 476 -6.65 -13.06 10.57
N PRO A 477 -6.08 -12.49 11.64
CA PRO A 477 -6.57 -11.22 12.18
C PRO A 477 -6.38 -10.09 11.14
N PRO A 478 -7.12 -8.98 11.26
CA PRO A 478 -7.09 -7.89 10.27
C PRO A 478 -5.69 -7.36 9.93
N SER A 479 -4.79 -7.29 10.92
CA SER A 479 -3.40 -6.84 10.76
C SER A 479 -2.55 -7.77 9.88
N GLU A 480 -2.98 -9.01 9.66
CA GLU A 480 -2.30 -10.00 8.81
C GLU A 480 -2.90 -10.10 7.40
N ARG A 481 -3.85 -9.22 7.04
CA ARG A 481 -4.54 -9.24 5.75
C ARG A 481 -4.00 -8.17 4.77
N CYS A 482 -2.79 -7.67 4.99
CA CYS A 482 -2.21 -6.53 4.26
C CYS A 482 -1.55 -6.91 2.92
N CYS A 483 -2.19 -7.81 2.16
CA CYS A 483 -1.68 -8.32 0.88
C CYS A 483 -2.00 -7.45 -0.33
#